data_AF-A0A7S2PRG1-F1
#
_entry.id   AF-A0A7S2PRG1-F1
#
_cell.length_a   1.000
_cell.length_b   1.000
_cell.length_c   1.000
_cell.angle_alpha   90.00
_cell.angle_beta   90.00
_cell.angle_gamma   90.00
#
_symmetry.space_group_name_H-M   'P 1'
#
loop_
_entity.id
_entity.type
_entity.pdbx_description
1 polymer ?
#
loop_
_entity_poly.entity_id
_entity_poly.type
_entity_poly.pdbx_seq_one_letter_code
_entity_poly.pdbx_strand_id
1 'polypeptide(L)'
;SIVTSLSTLRRGRGLEKRAVIVAAGKDRITTVLQEAAALSDSLNLNDLVIVPVVMPSCSAPLGLDMELIQQENIALPAGGNWVSVIMDEATQAKEQKIDVEKEGFCVVLKKNGRVGQRTKGINLARMCGEVEERQALGMDVKNI
;
A
#
# COMPACT_ATOMS: atom_id res chain seq x y z
N SER A 1 -5.04 -2.41 15.36
CA SER A 1 -4.54 -2.56 13.98
C SER A 1 -5.08 -3.85 13.37
N ILE A 2 -5.43 -3.83 12.09
CA ILE A 2 -5.88 -5.02 11.37
C ILE A 2 -4.65 -5.76 10.82
N VAL A 3 -4.54 -7.03 11.17
CA VAL A 3 -3.47 -7.93 10.74
C VAL A 3 -3.94 -8.65 9.49
N THR A 4 -3.30 -8.41 8.34
CA THR A 4 -3.81 -8.88 7.04
C THR A 4 -2.83 -9.82 6.35
N SER A 5 -3.34 -10.97 5.88
CA SER A 5 -2.58 -11.90 5.04
C SER A 5 -2.81 -11.67 3.55
N LEU A 6 -1.79 -11.95 2.72
CA LEU A 6 -1.91 -11.92 1.26
C LEU A 6 -3.03 -12.84 0.74
N SER A 7 -3.26 -13.98 1.40
CA SER A 7 -4.38 -14.89 1.08
C SER A 7 -5.74 -14.25 1.35
N THR A 8 -5.87 -13.46 2.41
CA THR A 8 -7.09 -12.70 2.74
C THR A 8 -7.36 -11.62 1.69
N LEU A 9 -6.30 -11.04 1.13
CA LEU A 9 -6.40 -10.08 0.02
C LEU A 9 -6.78 -10.77 -1.30
N ARG A 10 -6.47 -12.06 -1.50
CA ARG A 10 -6.47 -12.74 -2.81
C ARG A 10 -7.82 -13.22 -3.35
N ARG A 11 -8.87 -13.50 -2.55
CA ARG A 11 -10.22 -13.92 -3.07
C ARG A 11 -11.38 -13.73 -2.08
N GLY A 12 -12.47 -13.12 -2.57
CA GLY A 12 -13.85 -13.54 -2.31
C GLY A 12 -14.46 -13.35 -0.91
N ARG A 13 -13.86 -12.56 -0.02
CA ARG A 13 -14.37 -12.39 1.36
C ARG A 13 -14.38 -10.95 1.89
N GLY A 14 -14.88 -10.01 1.09
CA GLY A 14 -15.37 -8.73 1.63
C GLY A 14 -14.32 -7.84 2.30
N LEU A 15 -13.13 -7.70 1.73
CA LEU A 15 -12.36 -6.49 1.98
C LEU A 15 -13.07 -5.36 1.25
N GLU A 16 -13.82 -4.55 1.99
CA GLU A 16 -14.45 -3.34 1.46
C GLU A 16 -13.40 -2.37 0.88
N LYS A 17 -12.14 -2.46 1.36
CA LYS A 17 -11.01 -1.61 0.97
C LYS A 17 -10.00 -2.30 0.03
N ARG A 18 -9.48 -1.58 -0.96
CA ARG A 18 -8.33 -1.91 -1.82
C ARG A 18 -7.04 -1.77 -1.02
N ALA A 19 -6.14 -2.75 -1.14
CA ALA A 19 -4.86 -2.72 -0.44
C ALA A 19 -3.78 -2.07 -1.31
N VAL A 20 -3.13 -1.04 -0.78
CA VAL A 20 -1.97 -0.39 -1.39
C VAL A 20 -0.73 -0.83 -0.62
N ILE A 21 0.01 -1.77 -1.19
CA ILE A 21 1.27 -2.22 -0.61
C ILE A 21 2.32 -1.19 -0.96
N VAL A 22 2.96 -0.61 0.06
CA VAL A 22 4.04 0.35 -0.07
C VAL A 22 5.32 -0.26 0.49
N ALA A 23 6.35 -0.36 -0.34
CA ALA A 23 7.61 -0.99 0.04
C ALA A 23 8.76 -0.01 -0.14
N ALA A 24 9.47 0.31 0.94
CA ALA A 24 10.61 1.21 0.94
C ALA A 24 11.51 0.99 2.16
N GLY A 25 12.62 1.73 2.24
CA GLY A 25 13.46 1.77 3.44
C GLY A 25 12.71 2.39 4.63
N LYS A 26 13.25 2.18 5.84
CA LYS A 26 12.60 2.58 7.10
C LYS A 26 12.23 4.07 7.14
N ASP A 27 13.13 4.95 6.70
CA ASP A 27 12.90 6.39 6.73
C ASP A 27 11.76 6.79 5.79
N ARG A 28 11.77 6.26 4.55
CA ARG A 28 10.70 6.54 3.59
C ARG A 28 9.36 5.98 4.06
N ILE A 29 9.33 4.76 4.65
CA ILE A 29 8.10 4.21 5.24
C ILE A 29 7.58 5.09 6.37
N THR A 30 8.46 5.67 7.19
CA THR A 30 8.05 6.61 8.25
C THR A 30 7.34 7.82 7.64
N THR A 31 7.93 8.44 6.61
CA THR A 31 7.28 9.55 5.89
C THR A 31 5.93 9.13 5.29
N VAL A 32 5.85 7.94 4.70
CA VAL A 32 4.61 7.43 4.10
C VAL A 32 3.51 7.23 5.15
N LEU A 33 3.86 6.79 6.36
CA LEU A 33 2.89 6.67 7.45
C LEU A 33 2.40 8.04 7.95
N GLN A 34 3.27 9.05 7.96
CA GLN A 34 2.89 10.43 8.27
C GLN A 34 1.97 11.01 7.17
N GLU A 35 2.30 10.78 5.90
CA GLU A 35 1.45 11.15 4.76
C GLU A 35 0.08 10.45 4.85
N ALA A 36 0.04 9.16 5.19
CA ALA A 36 -1.19 8.40 5.37
C ALA A 36 -2.04 8.93 6.53
N ALA A 37 -1.41 9.44 7.59
CA ALA A 37 -2.10 10.10 8.69
C ALA A 37 -2.82 11.37 8.20
N ALA A 38 -2.08 12.21 7.47
CA ALA A 38 -2.59 13.47 6.94
C ALA A 38 -3.69 13.27 5.89
N LEU A 39 -3.69 12.13 5.20
CA LEU A 39 -4.64 11.77 4.14
C LEU A 39 -5.72 10.77 4.61
N SER A 40 -5.88 10.55 5.92
CA SER A 40 -6.75 9.48 6.45
C SER A 40 -8.18 9.56 5.92
N ASP A 41 -8.77 10.76 5.88
CA ASP A 41 -10.13 10.97 5.36
C ASP A 41 -10.24 10.60 3.87
N SER A 42 -9.32 11.09 3.04
CA SER A 42 -9.28 10.74 1.61
C SER A 42 -9.03 9.24 1.40
N LEU A 43 -8.14 8.61 2.18
CA LEU A 43 -7.89 7.17 2.07
C LEU A 43 -9.14 6.36 2.44
N ASN A 44 -9.87 6.77 3.47
CA ASN A 44 -11.13 6.14 3.86
C ASN A 44 -12.23 6.33 2.83
N LEU A 45 -12.41 7.55 2.33
CA LEU A 45 -13.40 7.87 1.28
C LEU A 45 -13.16 7.04 0.02
N ASN A 46 -11.89 6.79 -0.32
CA ASN A 46 -11.49 6.06 -1.52
C ASN A 46 -11.37 4.55 -1.33
N ASP A 47 -11.80 4.01 -0.18
CA ASP A 47 -11.67 2.60 0.17
C ASP A 47 -10.21 2.11 0.04
N LEU A 48 -9.23 2.88 0.50
CA LEU A 48 -7.81 2.52 0.43
C LEU A 48 -7.28 2.14 1.82
N VAL A 49 -6.56 1.03 1.89
CA VAL A 49 -5.78 0.63 3.07
C VAL A 49 -4.31 0.51 2.68
N ILE A 50 -3.43 1.18 3.41
CA ILE A 50 -1.99 1.12 3.18
C ILE A 50 -1.40 -0.06 3.93
N VAL A 51 -0.59 -0.85 3.23
CA VAL A 51 0.17 -1.96 3.80
C VAL A 51 1.66 -1.65 3.70
N PRO A 52 2.27 -1.10 4.77
CA PRO A 52 3.68 -0.74 4.78
C PRO A 52 4.57 -1.97 4.91
N VAL A 53 5.61 -2.04 4.07
CA VAL A 53 6.64 -3.09 4.09
C VAL A 53 8.02 -2.45 4.11
N VAL A 54 8.82 -2.79 5.11
CA VAL A 54 10.18 -2.25 5.27
C VAL A 54 11.18 -3.12 4.51
N MET A 55 11.83 -2.49 3.54
CA MET A 55 12.90 -3.05 2.72
C MET A 55 14.28 -2.82 3.39
N PRO A 56 15.27 -3.68 3.12
CA PRO A 56 15.22 -4.90 2.30
C PRO A 56 14.61 -6.12 3.03
N SER A 57 14.32 -5.99 4.32
CA SER A 57 13.89 -7.10 5.18
C SER A 57 12.51 -7.70 4.85
N CYS A 58 11.72 -7.05 3.99
CA CYS A 58 10.34 -7.41 3.68
C CYS A 58 9.48 -7.63 4.94
N SER A 59 9.65 -6.77 5.94
CA SER A 59 9.01 -6.90 7.24
C SER A 59 7.95 -5.84 7.48
N ALA A 60 7.08 -6.08 8.47
CA ALA A 60 6.23 -5.02 9.00
C ALA A 60 7.09 -3.91 9.63
N PRO A 61 6.63 -2.65 9.66
CA PRO A 61 7.34 -1.53 10.29
C PRO A 61 7.35 -1.59 11.83
N LEU A 62 7.68 -2.74 12.40
CA LEU A 62 7.79 -2.93 13.85
C LEU A 62 8.95 -2.06 14.37
N GLY A 63 8.67 -1.25 15.39
CA GLY A 63 9.64 -0.27 15.92
C GLY A 63 9.66 1.08 15.21
N LEU A 64 8.66 1.37 14.37
CA LEU A 64 8.23 2.74 14.10
C LEU A 64 7.19 3.18 15.14
N ASP A 65 6.86 4.48 15.13
CA ASP A 65 5.88 5.08 16.02
C ASP A 65 4.55 4.31 15.99
N MET A 66 4.10 3.86 17.16
CA MET A 66 2.88 3.06 17.30
C MET A 66 1.63 3.84 16.94
N GLU A 67 1.61 5.16 17.15
CA GLU A 67 0.48 6.01 16.77
C GLU A 67 0.31 6.04 15.25
N LEU A 68 1.43 6.05 14.51
CA LEU A 68 1.43 6.00 13.05
C LEU A 68 0.99 4.64 12.51
N ILE A 69 1.30 3.54 13.21
CA ILE A 69 0.98 2.18 12.78
C ILE A 69 -0.47 1.78 13.12
N GLN A 70 -1.07 2.38 14.15
CA GLN A 70 -2.39 1.99 14.66
C GLN A 70 -3.58 2.70 13.98
N GLN A 71 -3.33 3.54 12.98
CA GLN A 71 -4.37 4.21 12.21
C GLN A 71 -5.31 3.22 11.49
N GLU A 72 -6.57 3.60 11.28
CA GLU A 72 -7.59 2.73 10.67
C GLU A 72 -7.32 2.38 9.20
N ASN A 73 -6.65 3.28 8.49
CA ASN A 73 -6.24 3.13 7.09
C ASN A 73 -4.91 2.37 6.93
N ILE A 74 -4.35 1.83 8.01
CA ILE A 74 -3.11 1.03 8.00
C ILE A 74 -3.41 -0.43 8.36
N ALA A 75 -2.91 -1.35 7.54
CA ALA A 75 -2.91 -2.77 7.84
C ALA A 75 -1.49 -3.31 7.82
N LEU A 76 -1.13 -4.12 8.82
CA LEU A 76 0.22 -4.70 8.90
C LEU A 76 0.32 -5.98 8.05
N PRO A 77 1.44 -6.18 7.33
CA PRO A 77 1.67 -7.43 6.61
C PRO A 77 1.88 -8.55 7.64
N ALA A 78 1.10 -9.63 7.52
CA ALA A 78 1.21 -10.79 8.40
C ALA A 78 0.86 -12.11 7.73
N GLY A 79 1.64 -13.15 8.03
CA GLY A 79 1.45 -14.52 7.54
C GLY A 79 1.53 -14.69 6.02
N GLY A 80 1.76 -15.91 5.53
CA GLY A 80 1.83 -16.19 4.09
C GLY A 80 3.12 -15.72 3.41
N ASN A 81 3.15 -15.79 2.08
CA ASN A 81 4.38 -15.61 1.29
C ASN A 81 4.60 -14.15 0.82
N TRP A 82 4.56 -13.18 1.75
CA TRP A 82 4.82 -11.76 1.45
C TRP A 82 6.23 -11.54 0.95
N VAL A 83 7.19 -12.19 1.59
CA VAL A 83 8.60 -12.00 1.29
C VAL A 83 8.89 -12.32 -0.16
N SER A 84 8.44 -13.47 -0.70
CA SER A 84 8.74 -13.78 -2.10
C SER A 84 8.09 -12.79 -3.07
N VAL A 85 6.82 -12.44 -2.86
CA VAL A 85 6.09 -11.55 -3.77
C VAL A 85 6.70 -10.15 -3.77
N ILE A 86 7.01 -9.60 -2.60
CA ILE A 86 7.61 -8.27 -2.50
C ILE A 86 9.05 -8.27 -2.98
N MET A 87 9.81 -9.34 -2.76
CA MET A 87 11.16 -9.48 -3.30
C MET A 87 11.17 -9.57 -4.83
N ASP A 88 10.19 -10.26 -5.45
CA ASP A 88 10.06 -10.31 -6.90
C ASP A 88 9.77 -8.92 -7.48
N GLU A 89 8.86 -8.16 -6.85
CA GLU A 89 8.53 -6.78 -7.26
C GLU A 89 9.72 -5.83 -7.01
N ALA A 90 10.45 -5.99 -5.91
CA ALA A 90 11.65 -5.23 -5.61
C ALA A 90 12.79 -5.51 -6.60
N THR A 91 12.94 -6.76 -7.04
CA THR A 91 13.88 -7.14 -8.10
C THR A 91 13.54 -6.42 -9.40
N GLN A 92 12.27 -6.46 -9.81
CA GLN A 92 11.81 -5.75 -11.01
C GLN A 92 12.00 -4.23 -10.91
N ALA A 93 11.75 -3.64 -9.73
CA ALA A 93 12.00 -2.22 -9.49
C ALA A 93 13.50 -1.87 -9.64
N LYS A 94 14.39 -2.70 -9.10
CA LYS A 94 15.86 -2.53 -9.23
C LYS A 94 16.33 -2.67 -10.67
N GLU A 95 15.81 -3.63 -11.43
CA GLU A 95 16.10 -3.77 -12.86
C GLU A 95 15.70 -2.52 -13.65
N GLN A 96 14.67 -1.82 -13.20
CA GLN A 96 14.22 -0.54 -13.74
C GLN A 96 14.95 0.68 -13.15
N LYS A 97 16.08 0.45 -12.45
CA LYS A 97 16.97 1.44 -11.83
C LYS A 97 16.30 2.31 -10.75
N ILE A 98 15.34 1.76 -10.03
CA ILE A 98 14.70 2.42 -8.88
C ILE A 98 15.49 2.10 -7.62
N ASP A 99 15.83 3.13 -6.84
CA ASP A 99 16.35 2.94 -5.49
C ASP A 99 15.17 2.57 -4.57
N VAL A 100 14.93 1.26 -4.41
CA VAL A 100 13.80 0.76 -3.61
C VAL A 100 13.84 1.27 -2.16
N GLU A 101 15.01 1.52 -1.59
CA GLU A 101 15.09 1.98 -0.20
C GLU A 101 14.74 3.47 -0.07
N LYS A 102 15.17 4.30 -1.04
CA LYS A 102 14.91 5.75 -1.01
C LYS A 102 13.59 6.16 -1.68
N GLU A 103 13.33 5.64 -2.86
CA GLU A 103 12.16 6.00 -3.68
C GLU A 103 10.95 5.13 -3.30
N GLY A 104 11.20 3.84 -3.10
CA GLY A 104 10.16 2.85 -2.87
C GLY A 104 9.33 2.52 -4.11
N PHE A 105 8.33 1.67 -3.91
CA PHE A 105 7.34 1.36 -4.93
C PHE A 105 5.98 1.05 -4.30
N CYS A 106 4.93 1.15 -5.11
CA CYS A 106 3.57 0.78 -4.73
C CYS A 106 3.03 -0.36 -5.59
N VAL A 107 2.29 -1.27 -4.97
CA VAL A 107 1.45 -2.27 -5.65
C VAL A 107 0.03 -2.12 -5.14
N VAL A 108 -0.90 -1.81 -6.05
CA VAL A 108 -2.33 -1.71 -5.73
C VAL A 108 -2.99 -3.04 -6.02
N LEU A 109 -3.60 -3.63 -4.99
CA LEU A 109 -4.45 -4.80 -5.11
C LEU A 109 -5.92 -4.37 -5.20
N LYS A 110 -6.59 -4.83 -6.25
CA LYS A 110 -8.03 -4.65 -6.42
C LYS A 110 -8.78 -5.41 -5.32
N LYS A 111 -10.07 -5.09 -5.12
CA LYS A 111 -10.94 -5.79 -4.14
C LYS A 111 -11.04 -7.31 -4.36
N ASN A 112 -10.75 -7.79 -5.58
CA ASN A 112 -10.68 -9.22 -5.91
C ASN A 112 -9.31 -9.87 -5.69
N GLY A 113 -8.34 -9.11 -5.19
CA GLY A 113 -7.00 -9.60 -4.87
C GLY A 113 -6.01 -9.70 -6.02
N ARG A 114 -6.43 -9.30 -7.22
CA ARG A 114 -5.52 -9.18 -8.37
C ARG A 114 -4.74 -7.87 -8.29
N VAL A 115 -3.52 -7.89 -8.79
CA VAL A 115 -2.74 -6.66 -8.97
C VAL A 115 -3.44 -5.79 -10.01
N GLY A 116 -3.81 -4.59 -9.62
CA GLY A 116 -4.39 -3.57 -10.50
C GLY A 116 -3.32 -2.68 -11.11
N GLN A 117 -2.38 -2.22 -10.29
CA GLN A 117 -1.37 -1.25 -10.71
C GLN A 117 -0.05 -1.45 -9.96
N ARG A 118 1.05 -1.12 -10.63
CA ARG A 118 2.39 -0.98 -10.07
C ARG A 118 2.89 0.44 -10.34
N THR A 119 3.41 1.11 -9.33
CA THR A 119 3.90 2.48 -9.46
C THR A 119 5.32 2.58 -8.95
N LYS A 120 6.16 3.32 -9.68
CA LYS A 120 7.50 3.70 -9.24
C LYS A 120 7.40 4.83 -8.22
N GLY A 121 8.11 4.71 -7.12
CA GLY A 121 7.97 5.64 -6.01
C GLY A 121 6.64 5.46 -5.28
N ILE A 122 6.49 6.22 -4.19
CA ILE A 122 5.29 6.23 -3.36
C ILE A 122 4.75 7.66 -3.32
N ASN A 123 3.51 7.86 -3.78
CA ASN A 123 2.82 9.16 -3.74
C ASN A 123 1.35 8.95 -3.42
N LEU A 124 1.01 8.99 -2.12
CA LEU A 124 -0.36 8.73 -1.65
C LEU A 124 -1.34 9.83 -2.08
N ALA A 125 -0.92 11.09 -2.07
CA ALA A 125 -1.77 12.22 -2.44
C ALA A 125 -2.27 12.10 -3.90
N ARG A 126 -1.37 11.73 -4.82
CA ARG A 126 -1.75 11.47 -6.22
C ARG A 126 -2.73 10.30 -6.32
N MET A 127 -2.55 9.24 -5.54
CA MET A 127 -3.44 8.08 -5.57
C MET A 127 -4.86 8.42 -5.09
N CYS A 128 -4.99 9.25 -4.05
CA CYS A 128 -6.28 9.76 -3.61
C CYS A 128 -6.90 10.69 -4.66
N GLY A 129 -6.12 11.64 -5.18
CA GLY A 129 -6.58 12.60 -6.18
C GLY A 129 -7.08 11.96 -7.48
N GLU A 130 -6.42 10.90 -7.97
CA GLU A 130 -6.86 10.17 -9.17
C GLU A 130 -8.24 9.50 -9.00
N VAL A 131 -8.61 9.12 -7.78
CA VAL A 131 -9.94 8.55 -7.50
C VAL A 131 -10.97 9.65 -7.34
N GLU A 132 -10.65 10.72 -6.62
CA GLU A 132 -11.52 11.90 -6.43
C GLU A 132 -11.85 12.57 -7.77
N GLU A 133 -10.86 12.78 -8.65
CA GLU A 133 -11.07 13.34 -9.99
C GLU A 133 -12.01 12.49 -10.84
N ARG A 134 -11.82 11.16 -10.85
CA ARG A 134 -12.68 10.25 -11.62
C ARG A 134 -14.10 10.19 -11.07
N GLN A 135 -14.25 10.29 -9.75
CA GLN A 135 -15.55 10.36 -9.11
C GLN A 135 -16.28 11.67 -9.46
N ALA A 136 -15.56 12.80 -9.46
CA ALA A 136 -16.10 14.10 -9.88
C ALA A 136 -16.52 14.11 -11.37
N LEU A 137 -15.85 13.32 -12.21
CA LEU A 137 -16.20 13.11 -13.62
C LEU A 137 -17.33 12.09 -13.84
N GLY A 138 -17.93 11.54 -12.78
CA GLY A 138 -19.01 10.56 -12.87
C GLY A 138 -18.57 9.18 -13.39
N MET A 139 -17.28 8.86 -13.32
CA MET A 139 -16.73 7.60 -13.80
C MET A 139 -16.85 6.48 -12.74
N ASP A 140 -16.97 5.23 -13.18
CA ASP A 140 -16.99 4.07 -12.28
C ASP A 140 -15.60 3.86 -11.65
N VAL A 141 -15.48 4.21 -10.37
CA VAL A 141 -14.25 4.05 -9.58
C VAL A 141 -14.11 2.66 -8.96
N LYS A 142 -15.11 1.76 -9.12
CA LYS A 142 -15.08 0.39 -8.54
C LYS A 142 -14.02 -0.51 -9.17
N ASN A 143 -13.60 -0.22 -10.40
CA ASN A 143 -12.73 -1.10 -11.21
C ASN A 143 -11.26 -0.63 -11.33
N ILE A 144 -10.90 0.49 -10.68
CA ILE A 144 -9.52 0.99 -10.59
C ILE A 144 -8.75 0.10 -9.61
#